data_AF-A0AAU1EIU1-F1
#
_entry.id   AF-A0AAU1EIU1-F1
#
_cell.length_a   1.000
_cell.length_b   1.000
_cell.length_c   1.000
_cell.angle_alpha   90.00
_cell.angle_beta   90.00
_cell.angle_gamma   90.00
#
_symmetry.space_group_name_H-M   'P 1'
#
loop_
_entity.id
_entity.type
_entity.pdbx_description
1 polymer ?
#
loop_
_entity_poly.entity_id
_entity_poly.type
_entity_poly.pdbx_seq_one_letter_code
_entity_poly.pdbx_strand_id
1 'polypeptide(L)'
;MDSVLLWSWESGLDLQTVAEELGLSSKELLLRAQRLAAEGRLAPKAPAYDVSQSGRHRRHTTMPYPVVPDSPETLYMSSSPYT
;
A
#
# COMPACT_ATOMS: atom_id res chain seq x y z
N MET A 1 -14.89 22.92 -11.14
CA MET A 1 -13.50 23.17 -10.71
C MET A 1 -13.08 22.19 -9.64
N ASP A 2 -13.54 22.33 -8.39
CA ASP A 2 -13.05 21.51 -7.25
C ASP A 2 -13.27 20.00 -7.43
N SER A 3 -14.36 19.57 -8.06
CA SER A 3 -14.59 18.15 -8.37
C SER A 3 -13.53 17.57 -9.31
N VAL A 4 -13.03 18.36 -10.26
CA VAL A 4 -11.96 17.93 -11.17
C VAL A 4 -10.65 17.81 -10.41
N LEU A 5 -10.36 18.75 -9.50
CA LEU A 5 -9.18 18.70 -8.63
C LEU A 5 -9.19 17.46 -7.73
N LEU A 6 -10.34 17.15 -7.13
CA LEU A 6 -10.51 15.97 -6.28
C LEU A 6 -10.32 14.68 -7.08
N TRP A 7 -10.96 14.56 -8.24
CA TRP A 7 -10.84 13.38 -9.08
C TRP A 7 -9.42 13.21 -9.63
N SER A 8 -8.78 14.31 -10.03
CA SER A 8 -7.39 14.30 -10.51
C SER A 8 -6.44 13.85 -9.41
N TRP A 9 -6.65 14.33 -8.18
CA TRP A 9 -5.89 13.90 -7.01
C TRP A 9 -6.07 12.40 -6.70
N GLU A 10 -7.32 11.90 -6.70
CA GLU A 10 -7.60 10.48 -6.49
C GLU A 10 -7.02 9.59 -7.60
N SER A 11 -6.98 10.10 -8.83
CA SER A 11 -6.46 9.38 -10.00
C SER A 11 -4.93 9.48 -10.15
N GLY A 12 -4.27 10.33 -9.35
CA GLY A 12 -2.83 10.60 -9.48
C GLY A 12 -2.45 11.39 -10.73
N LEU A 13 -3.40 12.14 -11.30
CA LEU A 13 -3.20 12.94 -12.50
C LEU A 13 -2.44 14.24 -12.17
N ASP A 14 -1.51 14.63 -13.04
CA ASP A 14 -0.75 15.87 -12.88
C ASP A 14 -1.64 17.11 -13.08
N LEU A 15 -1.51 18.07 -12.16
CA LEU A 15 -2.19 19.35 -12.19
C LEU A 15 -1.83 20.17 -13.43
N GLN A 16 -0.62 20.02 -13.94
CA GLN A 16 -0.20 20.72 -15.16
C GLN A 16 -0.99 20.21 -16.38
N THR A 17 -1.13 18.89 -16.53
CA THR A 17 -1.96 18.29 -17.58
C THR A 17 -3.41 18.76 -17.46
N VAL A 18 -3.98 18.79 -16.26
CA VAL A 18 -5.35 19.29 -16.03
C VAL A 18 -5.51 20.75 -16.45
N ALA A 19 -4.49 21.59 -16.20
CA ALA A 19 -4.51 22.99 -16.58
C ALA A 19 -4.52 23.16 -18.11
N GLU A 20 -3.71 22.39 -18.82
CA GLU A 20 -3.60 22.41 -20.28
C GLU A 20 -4.92 21.95 -20.94
N GLU A 21 -5.48 20.83 -20.49
CA GLU A 21 -6.73 20.27 -21.04
C GLU A 21 -7.94 21.19 -20.82
N LEU A 22 -7.97 21.92 -19.70
CA LEU A 22 -9.05 22.86 -19.39
C LEU A 22 -8.80 24.27 -19.91
N GLY A 23 -7.62 24.56 -20.47
CA GLY A 23 -7.21 25.90 -20.88
C GLY A 23 -7.14 26.89 -19.71
N LEU A 24 -6.80 26.42 -18.52
CA LEU A 24 -6.74 27.20 -17.28
C LEU A 24 -5.30 27.52 -16.87
N SER A 25 -5.15 28.56 -16.06
CA SER A 25 -3.86 28.89 -15.44
C SER A 25 -3.47 27.85 -14.38
N SER A 26 -2.29 27.25 -14.53
CA SER A 26 -1.71 26.32 -13.56
C SER A 26 -1.57 26.94 -12.17
N LYS A 27 -1.27 28.24 -12.11
CA LYS A 27 -1.17 29.00 -10.85
C LYS A 27 -2.50 29.08 -10.10
N GLU A 28 -3.60 29.32 -10.82
CA GLU A 28 -4.95 29.38 -10.25
C GLU A 28 -5.40 28.00 -9.73
N LEU A 29 -5.13 26.96 -10.52
CA LEU A 29 -5.36 25.57 -10.13
C LEU A 29 -4.58 25.19 -8.87
N LEU A 30 -3.31 25.57 -8.80
CA LEU A 30 -2.45 25.31 -7.64
C LEU A 30 -2.96 26.02 -6.37
N LEU A 31 -3.36 27.29 -6.47
CA LEU A 31 -3.94 28.02 -5.33
C LEU A 31 -5.22 27.35 -4.84
N ARG A 32 -6.06 26.88 -5.77
CA ARG A 32 -7.29 26.17 -5.42
C ARG A 32 -7.01 24.82 -4.78
N ALA A 33 -6.03 24.07 -5.30
CA ALA A 33 -5.59 22.80 -4.72
C ALA A 33 -5.02 22.99 -3.31
N GLN A 34 -4.20 24.02 -3.07
CA GLN A 34 -3.69 24.35 -1.74
C GLN A 34 -4.82 24.63 -0.74
N ARG A 35 -5.86 25.37 -1.16
CA ARG A 35 -7.03 25.61 -0.31
C ARG A 35 -7.76 24.30 0.02
N LEU A 36 -7.98 23.43 -0.96
CA LEU A 36 -8.62 22.13 -0.74
C LEU A 36 -7.78 21.21 0.17
N ALA A 37 -6.46 21.28 0.07
CA ALA A 37 -5.55 20.56 0.96
C ALA A 37 -5.63 21.11 2.40
N ALA A 38 -5.67 22.44 2.57
CA ALA A 38 -5.87 23.09 3.87
C ALA A 38 -7.23 22.75 4.49
N GLU A 39 -8.26 22.55 3.67
CA GLU A 39 -9.59 22.06 4.08
C GLU A 39 -9.60 20.55 4.38
N GLY A 40 -8.49 19.83 4.19
CA GLY A 40 -8.38 18.39 4.40
C GLY A 40 -9.06 17.55 3.32
N ARG A 41 -9.50 18.14 2.21
CA ARG A 41 -10.22 17.46 1.13
C ARG A 41 -9.32 16.70 0.16
N LEU A 42 -8.05 17.08 0.09
CA LEU A 42 -7.01 16.35 -0.66
C LEU A 42 -6.17 15.47 0.28
N ALA A 43 -6.66 15.14 1.47
CA ALA A 43 -5.98 14.19 2.33
C ALA A 43 -5.96 12.82 1.64
N PRO A 44 -4.83 12.09 1.65
CA PRO A 44 -4.82 10.71 1.18
C PRO A 44 -5.85 9.94 2.00
N LYS A 45 -6.87 9.40 1.32
CA LYS A 45 -7.83 8.51 1.95
C LYS A 45 -7.02 7.33 2.47
N ALA A 46 -6.92 7.21 3.79
CA ALA A 46 -6.34 6.03 4.40
C ALA A 46 -7.01 4.83 3.72
N PRO A 47 -6.25 3.83 3.23
CA PRO A 47 -6.87 2.63 2.70
C PRO A 47 -7.84 2.17 3.77
N ALA A 48 -9.09 1.94 3.38
CA ALA A 48 -10.08 1.31 4.24
C ALA A 48 -9.63 -0.14 4.45
N TYR A 49 -8.51 -0.33 5.15
CA TYR A 49 -8.29 -1.57 5.87
C TYR A 49 -9.35 -1.51 6.95
N ASP A 50 -10.36 -2.32 6.72
CA ASP A 50 -11.44 -2.65 7.59
C ASP A 50 -11.00 -2.58 9.07
N VAL A 51 -11.60 -1.66 9.82
CA VAL A 51 -11.52 -1.55 11.29
C VAL A 51 -12.23 -2.75 11.96
N SER A 52 -12.21 -3.93 11.33
CA SER A 52 -12.70 -5.21 11.87
C SER A 52 -11.61 -6.28 11.99
N GLN A 53 -10.32 -5.96 11.81
CA GLN A 53 -9.24 -6.88 12.24
C GLN A 53 -8.79 -6.69 13.70
N SER A 54 -9.63 -6.09 14.55
CA SER A 54 -9.62 -6.39 15.99
C SER A 54 -10.27 -7.77 16.20
N GLY A 55 -9.59 -8.80 15.71
CA GLY A 55 -10.20 -10.09 15.44
C GLY A 55 -9.18 -11.19 15.37
N ARG A 56 -8.59 -11.49 16.54
CA ARG A 56 -8.03 -12.81 16.86
C ARG A 56 -6.82 -13.18 16.00
N HIS A 57 -5.66 -12.85 16.57
CA HIS A 57 -4.34 -13.43 16.30
C HIS A 57 -4.45 -14.91 15.88
N ARG A 58 -4.69 -15.17 14.58
CA ARG A 58 -4.53 -16.50 14.00
C ARG A 58 -3.04 -16.69 13.88
N ARG A 59 -2.44 -17.19 14.97
CA ARG A 59 -1.19 -17.95 14.88
C ARG A 59 -1.47 -19.09 13.93
N HIS A 60 -1.19 -18.83 12.66
CA HIS A 60 -1.10 -19.83 11.64
C HIS A 60 -0.14 -20.89 12.16
N THR A 61 -0.69 -22.09 12.37
CA THR A 61 -0.01 -23.36 12.13
C THR A 61 1.37 -23.50 12.77
N THR A 62 1.40 -24.15 13.92
CA THR A 62 2.53 -25.02 14.32
C THR A 62 2.78 -26.00 13.17
N MET A 63 3.62 -25.60 12.21
CA MET A 63 4.37 -26.54 11.37
C MET A 63 5.43 -27.14 12.29
N PRO A 64 5.48 -28.47 12.49
CA PRO A 64 6.63 -29.09 13.11
C PRO A 64 7.76 -29.04 12.08
N TYR A 65 8.49 -27.92 12.04
CA TYR A 65 9.79 -27.92 11.41
C TYR A 65 10.65 -28.94 12.16
N PRO A 66 11.27 -29.92 11.48
CA PRO A 66 12.22 -30.79 12.14
C PRO A 66 13.36 -29.92 12.68
N VAL A 67 13.66 -30.06 13.96
CA VAL A 67 14.82 -29.45 14.61
C VAL A 67 16.05 -29.83 13.78
N VAL A 68 16.66 -28.85 13.13
CA VAL A 68 17.95 -29.02 12.47
C VAL A 68 18.99 -29.09 13.59
N PRO A 69 19.71 -30.21 13.78
CA PRO A 69 20.78 -30.29 14.77
C PRO A 69 21.93 -29.36 14.35
N ASP A 70 22.47 -28.59 15.30
CA ASP A 70 23.58 -27.63 15.10
C ASP A 70 24.95 -28.32 14.88
N SER A 71 24.96 -29.60 14.47
CA SER A 71 26.17 -30.38 14.21
C SER A 71 26.29 -30.69 12.71
N PRO A 72 27.40 -30.31 12.05
CA PRO A 72 27.60 -30.53 10.62
C PRO A 72 27.71 -32.02 10.23
N GLU A 73 27.84 -32.92 11.22
CA GLU A 73 28.01 -34.36 11.00
C GLU A 73 26.70 -35.08 10.63
N THR A 74 25.53 -34.53 11.01
CA THR A 74 24.23 -35.18 10.72
C THR A 74 23.71 -34.92 9.30
N LEU A 75 24.31 -33.98 8.56
CA LEU A 75 23.91 -33.66 7.18
C LEU A 75 24.39 -34.70 6.15
N TYR A 76 25.39 -35.52 6.52
CA TYR A 76 25.95 -36.54 5.63
C TYR A 76 25.34 -37.94 5.80
N MET A 77 24.50 -38.17 6.81
CA MET A 77 23.71 -39.41 6.88
C MET A 77 22.46 -39.29 5.99
N SER A 78 22.70 -39.29 4.68
CA SER A 78 21.71 -39.68 3.70
C SER A 78 21.39 -41.17 3.93
N SER A 79 20.27 -41.45 4.59
CA SER A 79 19.67 -42.78 4.53
C SER A 79 19.12 -42.97 3.12
N SER A 80 19.96 -43.49 2.22
CA SER A 80 19.47 -44.03 0.95
C SER A 80 18.64 -45.29 1.21
N PRO A 81 17.47 -45.42 0.56
CA PRO A 81 16.50 -46.47 0.83
C PRO A 81 16.77 -47.68 -0.06
N TYR A 82 17.03 -48.87 0.49
CA TYR A 82 16.86 -50.15 -0.22
C TYR A 82 16.87 -51.32 0.77
N THR A 83 15.69 -51.87 1.11
CA THR A 83 15.28 -53.27 0.89
C THR A 83 13.82 -53.47 1.29
#